data_AF-A0A5E4JNP7-F1
#
_entry.id   AF-A0A5E4JNP7-F1
#
_cell.length_a   1.000
_cell.length_b   1.000
_cell.length_c   1.000
_cell.angle_alpha   90.00
_cell.angle_beta   90.00
_cell.angle_gamma   90.00
#
_symmetry.space_group_name_H-M   'P 1'
#
loop_
_entity.id
_entity.type
_entity.pdbx_description
1 polymer ?
#
loop_
_entity_poly.entity_id
_entity_poly.type
_entity_poly.pdbx_seq_one_letter_code
_entity_poly.pdbx_strand_id
1 'polypeptide(L)'
;MGFGKKIFGFCKKTGKEIALILALAHGATQINYTANDFVNYDNPSQMRRDFQKQFDFPIKGFEEDIEEQPKDIMGIAEVVQREKQTKNFQLRNMRIESNNYLKRSLAEQFGDIFTIGYSGWYFGEKIGITKKAGQKTLTHEIKHAKTFDIIRDHPEFLDKWKALAKDENGNSLYRGDVVTACKRVRGLEKLFRDLPRPVNYEKSGFVSNYARSNVYEDIAETCEMAELDPCIETYLFGVSPNPHNNAIPKNEKVVAKIKLAEEYGLIPPGFMEYSELKRLFPKALGAVENGSGTKTAEEFLEKSRAFLDKHPNSVYECELRVNRGYLLESKTVAQACSKNKQLEWAHKYRESVRGSPSTTLEECNNARNKEKEILKQNRNLTDHLDIAVFEYEKALKAGFKQGMDYSNALCALQRCYEILGDEKKAKTIQDATYEYSRRVNNSDLRLFATGVNDYLESNGSLDTHESRQIDFIGGNK
;
A
#
# COMPACT_ATOMS: atom_id res chain seq x y z
N MET A 1 49.66 53.49 -8.13
CA MET A 1 49.05 52.44 -8.99
C MET A 1 49.58 51.00 -8.77
N GLY A 2 50.33 50.70 -7.69
CA GLY A 2 50.94 49.36 -7.48
C GLY A 2 50.17 48.36 -6.60
N PHE A 3 49.25 48.85 -5.75
CA PHE A 3 48.59 48.01 -4.73
C PHE A 3 47.39 47.21 -5.28
N GLY A 4 46.57 47.83 -6.14
CA GLY A 4 45.42 47.17 -6.77
C GLY A 4 45.79 46.04 -7.74
N LYS A 5 46.92 46.16 -8.47
CA LYS A 5 47.41 45.09 -9.36
C LYS A 5 47.93 43.87 -8.59
N LYS A 6 48.53 44.05 -7.41
CA LYS A 6 48.98 42.93 -6.57
C LYS A 6 47.82 42.18 -5.92
N ILE A 7 46.78 42.87 -5.46
CA ILE A 7 45.57 42.23 -4.91
C ILE A 7 44.80 41.47 -5.99
N PHE A 8 44.61 42.05 -7.18
CA PHE A 8 43.96 41.35 -8.30
C PHE A 8 44.75 40.13 -8.80
N GLY A 9 46.09 40.21 -8.82
CA GLY A 9 46.97 39.10 -9.19
C GLY A 9 46.95 37.97 -8.16
N PHE A 10 46.92 38.31 -6.86
CA PHE A 10 46.77 37.36 -5.76
C PHE A 10 45.41 36.65 -5.85
N CYS A 11 44.29 37.39 -5.91
CA CYS A 11 42.94 36.82 -6.04
C CYS A 11 42.77 35.93 -7.29
N LYS A 12 43.41 36.25 -8.43
CA LYS A 12 43.40 35.39 -9.62
C LYS A 12 44.21 34.10 -9.43
N LYS A 13 45.34 34.15 -8.72
CA LYS A 13 46.16 32.97 -8.46
C LYS A 13 45.48 32.04 -7.45
N THR A 14 44.98 32.59 -6.34
CA THR A 14 44.21 31.83 -5.35
C THR A 14 42.93 31.26 -5.95
N GLY A 15 42.24 32.01 -6.83
CA GLY A 15 41.05 31.52 -7.53
C GLY A 15 41.33 30.35 -8.47
N LYS A 16 42.46 30.36 -9.19
CA LYS A 16 42.88 29.22 -10.03
C LYS A 16 43.25 28.00 -9.20
N GLU A 17 43.96 28.17 -8.10
CA GLU A 17 44.32 27.08 -7.19
C GLU A 17 43.08 26.46 -6.54
N ILE A 18 42.12 27.27 -6.09
CA ILE A 18 40.83 26.80 -5.57
C ILE A 18 40.04 26.05 -6.65
N ALA A 19 39.94 26.60 -7.86
CA ALA A 19 39.23 25.94 -8.97
C ALA A 19 39.87 24.60 -9.35
N LEU A 20 41.21 24.50 -9.33
CA LEU A 20 41.93 23.26 -9.57
C LEU A 20 41.68 22.23 -8.46
N ILE A 21 41.70 22.65 -7.18
CA ILE A 21 41.39 21.77 -6.05
C ILE A 21 39.96 21.25 -6.14
N LEU A 22 38.99 22.11 -6.48
CA LEU A 22 37.60 21.69 -6.69
C LEU A 22 37.50 20.70 -7.84
N ALA A 23 38.14 20.98 -8.99
CA ALA A 23 38.14 20.07 -10.13
C ALA A 23 38.76 18.70 -9.80
N LEU A 24 39.86 18.66 -9.05
CA LEU A 24 40.50 17.42 -8.60
C LEU A 24 39.61 16.66 -7.60
N ALA A 25 38.97 17.36 -6.66
CA ALA A 25 38.03 16.77 -5.72
C ALA A 25 36.80 16.17 -6.43
N HIS A 26 36.25 16.85 -7.45
CA HIS A 26 35.19 16.28 -8.28
C HIS A 26 35.69 15.07 -9.07
N GLY A 27 36.88 15.14 -9.67
CA GLY A 27 37.48 14.02 -10.40
C GLY A 27 37.63 12.78 -9.52
N ALA A 28 38.18 12.92 -8.32
CA ALA A 28 38.30 11.85 -7.34
C ALA A 28 36.93 11.29 -6.94
N THR A 29 35.93 12.15 -6.76
CA THR A 29 34.55 11.75 -6.46
C THR A 29 33.93 10.91 -7.58
N GLN A 30 34.12 11.30 -8.84
CA GLN A 30 33.59 10.55 -9.98
C GLN A 30 34.30 9.20 -10.19
N ILE A 31 35.60 9.15 -9.92
CA ILE A 31 36.36 7.88 -9.92
C ILE A 31 35.80 6.95 -8.84
N ASN A 32 35.61 7.45 -7.61
CA ASN A 32 35.04 6.66 -6.51
C ASN A 32 33.63 6.14 -6.84
N TYR A 33 32.76 7.02 -7.34
CA TYR A 33 31.42 6.65 -7.78
C TYR A 33 31.44 5.55 -8.85
N THR A 34 32.26 5.72 -9.89
CA THR A 34 32.33 4.79 -11.02
C THR A 34 32.95 3.47 -10.61
N ALA A 35 33.99 3.50 -9.77
CA ALA A 35 34.62 2.31 -9.22
C ALA A 35 33.64 1.50 -8.37
N ASN A 36 32.85 2.17 -7.52
CA ASN A 36 31.80 1.51 -6.74
C ASN A 36 30.75 0.85 -7.65
N ASP A 37 30.26 1.55 -8.67
CA ASP A 37 29.27 0.98 -9.60
C ASP A 37 29.85 -0.22 -10.38
N PHE A 38 31.14 -0.19 -10.73
CA PHE A 38 31.83 -1.30 -11.40
C PHE A 38 32.01 -2.51 -10.48
N VAL A 39 32.53 -2.30 -9.26
CA VAL A 39 32.72 -3.37 -8.27
C VAL A 39 31.41 -4.08 -7.95
N ASN A 40 30.34 -3.32 -7.72
CA ASN A 40 29.03 -3.90 -7.40
C ASN A 40 28.32 -4.53 -8.60
N TYR A 41 28.69 -4.15 -9.82
CA TYR A 41 28.19 -4.77 -11.04
C TYR A 41 28.85 -6.14 -11.27
N ASP A 42 30.18 -6.22 -11.10
CA ASP A 42 30.93 -7.46 -11.30
C ASP A 42 30.75 -8.44 -10.14
N ASN A 43 30.63 -7.94 -8.91
CA ASN A 43 30.50 -8.74 -7.69
C ASN A 43 29.29 -8.31 -6.84
N PRO A 44 28.05 -8.46 -7.33
CA PRO A 44 26.87 -8.07 -6.57
C PRO A 44 26.71 -8.92 -5.31
N SER A 45 26.26 -8.30 -4.20
CA SER A 45 25.87 -9.02 -2.99
C SER A 45 24.72 -9.99 -3.26
N GLN A 46 24.51 -10.97 -2.36
CA GLN A 46 23.41 -11.95 -2.51
C GLN A 46 22.05 -11.25 -2.57
N MET A 47 21.83 -10.23 -1.72
CA MET A 47 20.59 -9.42 -1.71
C MET A 47 20.32 -8.77 -3.07
N ARG A 48 21.33 -8.19 -3.72
CA ARG A 48 21.19 -7.58 -5.06
C ARG A 48 20.88 -8.61 -6.13
N ARG A 49 21.50 -9.80 -6.07
CA ARG A 49 21.20 -10.90 -7.01
C ARG A 49 19.78 -11.39 -6.83
N ASP A 50 19.33 -11.57 -5.59
CA ASP A 50 17.97 -12.00 -5.28
C ASP A 50 16.94 -10.97 -5.76
N PHE A 51 17.20 -9.67 -5.51
CA PHE A 51 16.37 -8.58 -6.02
C PHE A 51 16.29 -8.60 -7.55
N GLN A 52 17.43 -8.68 -8.24
CA GLN A 52 17.47 -8.72 -9.70
C GLN A 52 16.77 -9.96 -10.26
N LYS A 53 16.96 -11.12 -9.63
CA LYS A 53 16.28 -12.36 -10.02
C LYS A 53 14.76 -12.27 -9.85
N GLN A 54 14.29 -11.55 -8.83
CA GLN A 54 12.87 -11.42 -8.54
C GLN A 54 12.19 -10.36 -9.42
N PHE A 55 12.86 -9.25 -9.73
CA PHE A 55 12.25 -8.09 -10.39
C PHE A 55 12.76 -7.81 -11.81
N ASP A 56 13.72 -8.59 -12.30
CA ASP A 56 14.32 -8.49 -13.64
C ASP A 56 15.11 -7.19 -13.90
N PHE A 57 15.46 -6.43 -12.86
CA PHE A 57 16.34 -5.28 -12.96
C PHE A 57 17.25 -5.13 -11.73
N PRO A 58 18.49 -4.64 -11.89
CA PRO A 58 19.42 -4.53 -10.78
C PRO A 58 19.14 -3.27 -9.93
N ILE A 59 19.46 -3.39 -8.64
CA ILE A 59 19.54 -2.27 -7.70
C ILE A 59 21.00 -1.81 -7.52
N LYS A 60 21.23 -0.50 -7.65
CA LYS A 60 22.54 0.15 -7.66
C LYS A 60 22.66 1.15 -6.51
N GLY A 61 23.89 1.45 -6.09
CA GLY A 61 24.17 2.32 -4.95
C GLY A 61 25.33 1.76 -4.12
N PHE A 62 25.77 2.51 -3.12
CA PHE A 62 26.84 2.07 -2.21
C PHE A 62 26.33 0.99 -1.24
N GLU A 63 27.24 0.20 -0.71
CA GLU A 63 26.92 -0.90 0.20
C GLU A 63 26.20 -0.39 1.47
N GLU A 64 26.76 0.64 2.11
CA GLU A 64 26.17 1.33 3.27
C GLU A 64 24.80 1.96 3.00
N ASP A 65 24.42 2.14 1.74
CA ASP A 65 23.14 2.73 1.34
C ASP A 65 22.06 1.68 1.04
N ILE A 66 22.43 0.41 0.88
CA ILE A 66 21.54 -0.70 0.48
C ILE A 66 21.61 -1.82 1.52
N GLU A 67 22.78 -2.42 1.67
CA GLU A 67 23.00 -3.62 2.49
C GLU A 67 22.92 -3.32 4.01
N GLU A 68 23.40 -2.16 4.44
CA GLU A 68 23.32 -1.76 5.86
C GLU A 68 21.95 -1.22 6.27
N GLN A 69 21.01 -1.09 5.34
CA GLN A 69 19.62 -0.64 5.57
C GLN A 69 18.61 -1.64 4.99
N PRO A 70 18.60 -2.90 5.47
CA PRO A 70 17.92 -3.99 4.78
C PRO A 70 16.37 -3.84 4.81
N LYS A 71 15.83 -3.10 5.79
CA LYS A 71 14.40 -2.72 5.85
C LYS A 71 13.97 -1.82 4.69
N ASP A 72 14.84 -0.94 4.20
CA ASP A 72 14.51 -0.05 3.10
C ASP A 72 14.36 -0.84 1.79
N ILE A 73 15.21 -1.86 1.59
CA ILE A 73 15.14 -2.78 0.45
C ILE A 73 13.86 -3.61 0.48
N MET A 74 13.41 -4.06 1.65
CA MET A 74 12.10 -4.71 1.76
C MET A 74 10.96 -3.76 1.35
N GLY A 75 10.97 -2.51 1.82
CA GLY A 75 9.95 -1.53 1.45
C GLY A 75 9.94 -1.25 -0.06
N ILE A 76 11.11 -1.24 -0.69
CA ILE A 76 11.23 -1.14 -2.16
C ILE A 76 10.64 -2.38 -2.84
N ALA A 77 11.01 -3.57 -2.39
CA ALA A 77 10.51 -4.83 -2.93
C ALA A 77 8.99 -4.95 -2.82
N GLU A 78 8.41 -4.50 -1.71
CA GLU A 78 6.95 -4.45 -1.51
C GLU A 78 6.26 -3.61 -2.59
N VAL A 79 6.73 -2.37 -2.78
CA VAL A 79 6.15 -1.45 -3.76
C VAL A 79 6.34 -2.00 -5.18
N VAL A 80 7.54 -2.46 -5.53
CA VAL A 80 7.82 -3.02 -6.87
C VAL A 80 6.94 -4.25 -7.14
N GLN A 81 6.78 -5.14 -6.17
CA GLN A 81 5.92 -6.32 -6.29
C GLN A 81 4.46 -5.92 -6.52
N ARG A 82 3.92 -5.00 -5.71
CA ARG A 82 2.56 -4.47 -5.87
C ARG A 82 2.37 -3.88 -7.27
N GLU A 83 3.30 -3.03 -7.69
CA GLU A 83 3.22 -2.35 -8.97
C GLU A 83 3.29 -3.31 -10.16
N LYS A 84 4.15 -4.33 -10.11
CA LYS A 84 4.26 -5.33 -11.20
C LYS A 84 3.00 -6.18 -11.36
N GLN A 85 2.21 -6.38 -10.31
CA GLN A 85 0.97 -7.16 -10.40
C GLN A 85 -0.15 -6.42 -11.13
N THR A 86 -0.22 -5.09 -10.99
CA THR A 86 -1.17 -4.27 -11.74
C THR A 86 -0.86 -4.28 -13.24
N LYS A 87 0.40 -3.99 -13.57
CA LYS A 87 0.91 -3.95 -14.94
C LYS A 87 2.42 -4.04 -14.87
N ASN A 88 3.00 -4.95 -15.62
CA ASN A 88 4.45 -5.08 -15.69
C ASN A 88 5.06 -3.79 -16.25
N PHE A 89 6.24 -3.44 -15.76
CA PHE A 89 7.02 -2.30 -16.22
C PHE A 89 8.48 -2.71 -16.25
N GLN A 90 9.26 -2.04 -17.11
CA GLN A 90 10.67 -2.35 -17.28
C GLN A 90 11.53 -1.18 -16.82
N LEU A 91 12.59 -1.51 -16.09
CA LEU A 91 13.61 -0.57 -15.69
C LEU A 91 14.97 -1.13 -16.10
N ARG A 92 15.86 -0.25 -16.53
CA ARG A 92 17.26 -0.59 -16.72
C ARG A 92 17.96 -0.80 -15.37
N ASN A 93 17.62 -0.02 -14.37
CA ASN A 93 18.07 -0.17 -12.97
C ASN A 93 17.31 0.79 -12.05
N MET A 94 17.35 0.49 -10.76
CA MET A 94 16.98 1.39 -9.69
C MET A 94 18.23 1.75 -8.88
N ARG A 95 18.42 3.01 -8.52
CA ARG A 95 19.58 3.49 -7.77
C ARG A 95 19.17 4.09 -6.43
N ILE A 96 19.80 3.63 -5.36
CA ILE A 96 19.73 4.26 -4.05
C ILE A 96 20.85 5.28 -3.96
N GLU A 97 20.47 6.55 -3.91
CA GLU A 97 21.37 7.67 -3.88
C GLU A 97 21.86 7.96 -2.47
N SER A 98 23.18 8.14 -2.36
CA SER A 98 23.78 8.54 -1.11
C SER A 98 23.46 9.98 -0.77
N ASN A 99 23.31 10.30 0.51
CA ASN A 99 23.28 11.69 0.97
C ASN A 99 24.67 12.34 1.00
N ASN A 100 25.73 11.55 0.82
CA ASN A 100 27.10 12.04 0.82
C ASN A 100 27.47 12.60 -0.56
N TYR A 101 27.88 13.87 -0.60
CA TYR A 101 28.34 14.54 -1.81
C TYR A 101 29.43 13.77 -2.57
N LEU A 102 30.36 13.14 -1.83
CA LEU A 102 31.49 12.36 -2.37
C LEU A 102 31.10 10.98 -2.92
N LYS A 103 29.81 10.62 -2.80
CA LYS A 103 29.22 9.37 -3.30
C LYS A 103 28.21 9.64 -4.43
N ARG A 104 28.19 10.86 -4.98
CA ARG A 104 27.24 11.28 -6.02
C ARG A 104 27.88 11.45 -7.40
N SER A 105 27.13 11.14 -8.45
CA SER A 105 27.52 11.44 -9.83
C SER A 105 27.49 12.96 -10.08
N LEU A 106 28.14 13.43 -11.14
CA LEU A 106 28.05 14.84 -11.53
C LEU A 106 26.59 15.28 -11.75
N ALA A 107 25.77 14.44 -12.39
CA ALA A 107 24.37 14.74 -12.63
C ALA A 107 23.59 14.91 -11.32
N GLU A 108 23.82 14.01 -10.35
CA GLU A 108 23.23 14.09 -9.00
C GLU A 108 23.70 15.35 -8.26
N GLN A 109 25.01 15.64 -8.29
CA GLN A 109 25.61 16.82 -7.64
C GLN A 109 25.08 18.15 -8.21
N PHE A 110 24.94 18.24 -9.54
CA PHE A 110 24.32 19.41 -10.18
C PHE A 110 22.83 19.48 -9.85
N GLY A 111 22.13 18.34 -9.80
CA GLY A 111 20.76 18.23 -9.34
C GLY A 111 20.54 18.93 -7.99
N ASP A 112 21.34 18.65 -6.97
CA ASP A 112 21.20 19.27 -5.64
C ASP A 112 21.49 20.79 -5.61
N ILE A 113 22.37 21.26 -6.49
CA ILE A 113 22.68 22.70 -6.60
C ILE A 113 21.49 23.45 -7.19
N PHE A 114 20.77 22.81 -8.13
CA PHE A 114 19.69 23.43 -8.90
C PHE A 114 18.28 22.99 -8.48
N THR A 115 18.11 22.07 -7.54
CA THR A 115 16.80 21.59 -7.06
C THR A 115 16.78 21.47 -5.54
N ILE A 116 15.68 21.90 -4.90
CA ILE A 116 15.50 21.81 -3.44
C ILE A 116 14.65 20.59 -3.09
N GLY A 117 15.18 19.74 -2.21
CA GLY A 117 14.38 18.77 -1.46
C GLY A 117 13.89 17.57 -2.28
N TYR A 118 14.64 17.19 -3.31
CA TYR A 118 14.29 16.06 -4.16
C TYR A 118 14.41 14.72 -3.42
N SER A 119 13.43 13.83 -3.57
CA SER A 119 13.44 12.51 -2.92
C SER A 119 13.65 11.33 -3.87
N GLY A 120 13.36 11.44 -5.17
CA GLY A 120 13.64 10.40 -6.16
C GLY A 120 13.09 10.72 -7.55
N TRP A 121 13.73 10.26 -8.64
CA TRP A 121 13.54 10.62 -10.06
C TRP A 121 13.41 9.44 -10.98
N TYR A 122 12.69 9.65 -12.08
CA TYR A 122 12.64 8.78 -13.24
C TYR A 122 13.23 9.47 -14.47
N PHE A 123 14.22 8.85 -15.10
CA PHE A 123 14.77 9.31 -16.38
C PHE A 123 15.39 8.16 -17.18
N GLY A 124 14.92 7.98 -18.41
CA GLY A 124 15.49 7.01 -19.36
C GLY A 124 15.54 5.59 -18.79
N GLU A 125 14.39 5.09 -18.32
CA GLU A 125 14.22 3.76 -17.71
C GLU A 125 15.06 3.53 -16.44
N LYS A 126 15.47 4.61 -15.77
CA LYS A 126 16.17 4.53 -14.49
C LYS A 126 15.36 5.27 -13.44
N ILE A 127 15.30 4.68 -12.25
CA ILE A 127 14.79 5.35 -11.06
C ILE A 127 15.97 5.63 -10.14
N GLY A 128 16.13 6.86 -9.66
CA GLY A 128 16.99 7.20 -8.53
C GLY A 128 16.14 7.55 -7.32
N ILE A 129 16.44 7.04 -6.14
CA ILE A 129 15.75 7.41 -4.90
C ILE A 129 16.76 7.70 -3.80
N THR A 130 16.52 8.75 -3.03
CA THR A 130 17.34 9.08 -1.86
C THR A 130 16.99 8.18 -0.68
N LYS A 131 17.86 8.11 0.34
CA LYS A 131 17.54 7.45 1.64
C LYS A 131 16.28 7.98 2.35
N LYS A 132 15.76 9.14 1.95
CA LYS A 132 14.53 9.71 2.54
C LYS A 132 13.28 9.34 1.75
N ALA A 133 13.42 8.66 0.61
CA ALA A 133 12.30 8.25 -0.21
C ALA A 133 11.47 7.20 0.53
N GLY A 134 10.23 7.56 0.86
CA GLY A 134 9.25 6.59 1.33
C GLY A 134 8.54 5.88 0.17
N GLN A 135 7.60 5.00 0.51
CA GLN A 135 6.74 4.30 -0.46
C GLN A 135 6.04 5.24 -1.45
N LYS A 136 5.65 6.45 -1.00
CA LYS A 136 5.04 7.49 -1.83
C LYS A 136 5.92 7.89 -3.01
N THR A 137 7.15 8.33 -2.72
CA THR A 137 8.12 8.72 -3.76
C THR A 137 8.41 7.56 -4.70
N LEU A 138 8.64 6.36 -4.18
CA LEU A 138 8.92 5.21 -5.04
C LEU A 138 7.74 4.86 -5.96
N THR A 139 6.52 4.88 -5.42
CA THR A 139 5.29 4.65 -6.19
C THR A 139 5.16 5.70 -7.28
N HIS A 140 5.34 6.98 -6.95
CA HIS A 140 5.34 8.10 -7.90
C HIS A 140 6.32 7.86 -9.07
N GLU A 141 7.59 7.53 -8.78
CA GLU A 141 8.58 7.31 -9.84
C GLU A 141 8.27 6.08 -10.70
N ILE A 142 7.68 5.02 -10.13
CA ILE A 142 7.21 3.86 -10.90
C ILE A 142 6.03 4.26 -11.79
N LYS A 143 5.14 5.16 -11.36
CA LYS A 143 4.06 5.66 -12.21
C LYS A 143 4.61 6.41 -13.42
N HIS A 144 5.72 7.14 -13.30
CA HIS A 144 6.40 7.69 -14.47
C HIS A 144 6.84 6.59 -15.43
N ALA A 145 7.53 5.56 -14.95
CA ALA A 145 7.96 4.43 -15.79
C ALA A 145 6.79 3.80 -16.56
N LYS A 146 5.72 3.45 -15.85
CA LYS A 146 4.49 2.89 -16.43
C LYS A 146 3.82 3.83 -17.44
N THR A 147 3.83 5.13 -17.16
CA THR A 147 3.24 6.14 -18.05
C THR A 147 3.94 6.15 -19.40
N PHE A 148 5.28 6.10 -19.42
CA PHE A 148 6.02 6.07 -20.69
C PHE A 148 5.82 4.77 -21.45
N ASP A 149 5.75 3.62 -20.76
CA ASP A 149 5.38 2.35 -21.37
C ASP A 149 3.96 2.42 -21.99
N ILE A 150 2.99 3.00 -21.26
CA ILE A 150 1.62 3.20 -21.75
C ILE A 150 1.58 4.12 -22.95
N ILE A 151 2.29 5.25 -22.94
CA ILE A 151 2.28 6.20 -24.06
C ILE A 151 2.88 5.56 -25.32
N ARG A 152 3.89 4.70 -25.16
CA ARG A 152 4.48 3.95 -26.28
C ARG A 152 3.45 3.00 -26.90
N ASP A 153 2.67 2.31 -26.06
CA ASP A 153 1.70 1.31 -26.51
C ASP A 153 0.34 1.92 -26.93
N HIS A 154 -0.02 3.07 -26.34
CA HIS A 154 -1.29 3.79 -26.44
C HIS A 154 -1.06 5.31 -26.52
N PRO A 155 -0.65 5.84 -27.68
CA PRO A 155 -0.30 7.26 -27.82
C PRO A 155 -1.47 8.21 -27.52
N GLU A 156 -2.72 7.77 -27.68
CA GLU A 156 -3.93 8.54 -27.37
C GLU A 156 -4.15 8.79 -25.88
N PHE A 157 -3.52 8.00 -25.00
CA PHE A 157 -3.68 8.11 -23.55
C PHE A 157 -3.39 9.53 -23.05
N LEU A 158 -2.31 10.14 -23.55
CA LEU A 158 -1.88 11.46 -23.11
C LEU A 158 -2.89 12.55 -23.50
N ASP A 159 -3.53 12.43 -24.66
CA ASP A 159 -4.55 13.36 -25.12
C ASP A 159 -5.84 13.24 -24.32
N LYS A 160 -6.25 12.00 -24.01
CA LYS A 160 -7.37 11.74 -23.09
C LYS A 160 -7.12 12.36 -21.72
N TRP A 161 -5.91 12.19 -21.17
CA TRP A 161 -5.56 12.79 -19.87
C TRP A 161 -5.56 14.32 -19.91
N LYS A 162 -4.92 14.93 -20.91
CA LYS A 162 -4.89 16.39 -21.08
C LYS A 162 -6.28 16.98 -21.26
N ALA A 163 -7.21 16.27 -21.90
CA ALA A 163 -8.59 16.72 -22.03
C ALA A 163 -9.29 16.89 -20.67
N LEU A 164 -8.97 16.03 -19.68
CA LEU A 164 -9.48 16.15 -18.31
C LEU A 164 -8.87 17.32 -17.53
N ALA A 165 -7.77 17.90 -18.02
CA ALA A 165 -7.07 19.04 -17.43
C ALA A 165 -7.35 20.36 -18.17
N LYS A 166 -8.50 20.48 -18.86
CA LYS A 166 -8.96 21.72 -19.50
C LYS A 166 -10.03 22.44 -18.68
N ASP A 167 -10.10 23.76 -18.76
CA ASP A 167 -11.21 24.56 -18.23
C ASP A 167 -12.45 24.50 -19.14
N GLU A 168 -13.52 25.21 -18.77
CA GLU A 168 -14.78 25.28 -19.53
C GLU A 168 -14.62 25.89 -20.93
N ASN A 169 -13.54 26.66 -21.14
CA ASN A 169 -13.20 27.30 -22.42
C ASN A 169 -12.18 26.48 -23.23
N GLY A 170 -11.76 25.31 -22.74
CA GLY A 170 -10.77 24.45 -23.39
C GLY A 170 -9.30 24.81 -23.12
N ASN A 171 -9.02 25.79 -22.26
CA ASN A 171 -7.65 26.18 -21.91
C ASN A 171 -7.02 25.17 -20.94
N SER A 172 -5.71 24.96 -21.06
CA SER A 172 -4.97 24.09 -20.14
C SER A 172 -4.94 24.66 -18.72
N LEU A 173 -5.17 23.79 -17.72
CA LEU A 173 -5.08 24.13 -16.30
C LEU A 173 -3.69 23.86 -15.69
N TYR A 174 -2.75 23.31 -16.48
CA TYR A 174 -1.35 23.15 -16.10
C TYR A 174 -0.65 24.52 -15.95
N ARG A 175 0.40 24.57 -15.13
CA ARG A 175 1.27 25.75 -15.04
C ARG A 175 2.17 25.79 -16.26
N GLY A 176 2.36 26.97 -16.85
CA GLY A 176 3.31 27.15 -17.94
C GLY A 176 4.76 26.82 -17.53
N ASP A 177 5.54 26.29 -18.47
CA ASP A 177 6.87 25.71 -18.25
C ASP A 177 7.87 26.64 -17.52
N VAL A 178 7.81 27.94 -17.80
CA VAL A 178 8.70 28.96 -17.21
C VAL A 178 8.52 29.07 -15.70
N VAL A 179 7.28 28.97 -15.20
CA VAL A 179 6.99 29.08 -13.76
C VAL A 179 7.46 27.83 -13.01
N THR A 180 7.38 26.67 -13.66
CA THR A 180 7.83 25.38 -13.10
C THR A 180 9.35 25.29 -13.06
N ALA A 181 10.04 25.68 -14.14
CA ALA A 181 11.51 25.69 -14.20
C ALA A 181 12.13 26.65 -13.17
N CYS A 182 11.59 27.87 -13.04
CA CYS A 182 12.14 28.89 -12.14
C CYS A 182 11.96 28.60 -10.65
N LYS A 183 10.91 27.86 -10.25
CA LYS A 183 10.71 27.43 -8.84
C LYS A 183 11.65 26.33 -8.40
N ARG A 184 12.18 25.53 -9.34
CA ARG A 184 13.10 24.43 -9.03
C ARG A 184 14.49 24.97 -8.68
N VAL A 185 14.91 26.10 -9.26
CA VAL A 185 16.25 26.69 -9.08
C VAL A 185 16.39 27.45 -7.75
N ARG A 186 17.27 26.92 -6.89
CA ARG A 186 17.64 27.50 -5.59
C ARG A 186 18.11 28.95 -5.73
N GLY A 187 17.46 29.87 -5.01
CA GLY A 187 17.82 31.30 -4.98
C GLY A 187 17.08 32.19 -5.98
N LEU A 188 16.36 31.64 -6.96
CA LEU A 188 15.45 32.40 -7.84
C LEU A 188 14.03 32.52 -7.27
N GLU A 189 13.73 31.81 -6.18
CA GLU A 189 12.42 31.83 -5.51
C GLU A 189 11.94 33.24 -5.13
N LYS A 190 12.86 34.13 -4.77
CA LYS A 190 12.55 35.50 -4.35
C LYS A 190 12.14 36.42 -5.52
N LEU A 191 12.52 36.10 -6.75
CA LEU A 191 12.22 36.92 -7.93
C LEU A 191 10.77 36.77 -8.40
N PHE A 192 10.05 35.77 -7.89
CA PHE A 192 8.70 35.42 -8.36
C PHE A 192 7.67 35.38 -7.21
N ARG A 193 7.86 36.21 -6.18
CA ARG A 193 6.92 36.35 -5.04
C ARG A 193 5.50 36.75 -5.47
N ASP A 194 5.35 37.34 -6.65
CA ASP A 194 4.08 37.85 -7.19
C ASP A 194 3.39 36.91 -8.19
N LEU A 195 3.77 35.63 -8.21
CA LEU A 195 3.01 34.64 -8.98
C LEU A 195 1.56 34.59 -8.45
N PRO A 196 0.55 34.52 -9.35
CA PRO A 196 -0.85 34.54 -8.94
C PRO A 196 -1.10 33.46 -7.89
N ARG A 197 -1.92 33.83 -6.88
CA ARG A 197 -2.31 32.95 -5.77
C ARG A 197 -2.64 31.56 -6.31
N PRO A 198 -2.27 30.48 -5.60
CA PRO A 198 -2.54 29.13 -6.06
C PRO A 198 -4.03 29.03 -6.39
N VAL A 199 -4.36 28.88 -7.69
CA VAL A 199 -5.71 28.45 -8.09
C VAL A 199 -6.03 27.24 -7.23
N ASN A 200 -7.21 27.24 -6.60
CA ASN A 200 -7.65 26.15 -5.75
C ASN A 200 -7.61 24.84 -6.56
N TYR A 201 -6.53 24.09 -6.40
CA TYR A 201 -6.21 22.93 -7.23
C TYR A 201 -7.26 21.83 -7.07
N GLU A 202 -7.86 21.76 -5.87
CA GLU A 202 -8.94 20.85 -5.51
C GLU A 202 -10.18 21.08 -6.37
N LYS A 203 -10.46 22.33 -6.78
CA LYS A 203 -11.57 22.65 -7.69
C LYS A 203 -11.20 22.48 -9.17
N SER A 204 -9.91 22.45 -9.49
CA SER A 204 -9.41 22.39 -10.87
C SER A 204 -9.15 20.98 -11.38
N GLY A 205 -9.40 19.94 -10.57
CA GLY A 205 -9.21 18.54 -11.01
C GLY A 205 -7.80 18.02 -10.78
N PHE A 206 -7.05 18.58 -9.83
CA PHE A 206 -5.71 18.12 -9.45
C PHE A 206 -5.71 17.70 -7.98
N VAL A 207 -4.89 16.70 -7.67
CA VAL A 207 -4.73 16.19 -6.29
C VAL A 207 -3.73 16.99 -5.46
N SER A 208 -2.83 17.73 -6.12
CA SER A 208 -1.82 18.56 -5.46
C SER A 208 -1.45 19.77 -6.32
N ASN A 209 -0.78 20.74 -5.70
CA ASN A 209 -0.16 21.84 -6.44
C ASN A 209 1.04 21.38 -7.29
N TYR A 210 1.64 20.23 -6.94
CA TYR A 210 2.76 19.65 -7.67
C TYR A 210 2.27 18.95 -8.95
N ALA A 211 1.15 18.24 -8.87
CA ALA A 211 0.43 17.67 -10.03
C ALA A 211 0.14 18.72 -11.13
N ARG A 212 -0.02 20.01 -10.77
CA ARG A 212 -0.26 21.09 -11.74
C ARG A 212 0.98 21.50 -12.54
N SER A 213 2.16 20.99 -12.21
CA SER A 213 3.42 21.43 -12.82
C SER A 213 3.53 21.00 -14.28
N ASN A 214 3.14 19.77 -14.60
CA ASN A 214 2.96 19.25 -15.96
C ASN A 214 2.12 17.96 -15.94
N VAL A 215 1.79 17.44 -17.13
CA VAL A 215 0.94 16.25 -17.29
C VAL A 215 1.52 14.96 -16.69
N TYR A 216 2.83 14.76 -16.73
CA TYR A 216 3.44 13.53 -16.21
C TYR A 216 3.39 13.49 -14.69
N GLU A 217 3.63 14.64 -14.04
CA GLU A 217 3.56 14.79 -12.58
C GLU A 217 2.10 14.66 -12.11
N ASP A 218 1.14 15.16 -12.89
CA ASP A 218 -0.30 14.95 -12.62
C ASP A 218 -0.69 13.49 -12.63
N ILE A 219 -0.22 12.74 -13.63
CA ILE A 219 -0.45 11.29 -13.73
C ILE A 219 0.16 10.59 -12.52
N ALA A 220 1.43 10.83 -12.24
CA ALA A 220 2.15 10.16 -11.16
C ALA A 220 1.57 10.48 -9.77
N GLU A 221 1.34 11.76 -9.46
CA GLU A 221 0.73 12.20 -8.20
C GLU A 221 -0.69 11.68 -8.02
N THR A 222 -1.52 11.73 -9.06
CA THR A 222 -2.92 11.28 -8.96
C THR A 222 -2.97 9.78 -8.68
N CYS A 223 -2.14 8.99 -9.37
CA CYS A 223 -2.09 7.54 -9.21
C CYS A 223 -1.43 7.12 -7.89
N GLU A 224 -0.37 7.81 -7.44
CA GLU A 224 0.25 7.59 -6.12
C GLU A 224 -0.73 7.89 -5.00
N MET A 225 -1.39 9.05 -5.05
CA MET A 225 -2.36 9.44 -4.04
C MET A 225 -3.54 8.46 -3.98
N ALA A 226 -3.98 7.95 -5.13
CA ALA A 226 -5.04 6.94 -5.19
C ALA A 226 -4.68 5.69 -4.38
N GLU A 227 -3.47 5.16 -4.56
CA GLU A 227 -3.09 3.90 -3.93
C GLU A 227 -2.66 4.05 -2.46
N LEU A 228 -2.13 5.20 -2.06
CA LEU A 228 -1.44 5.35 -0.77
C LEU A 228 -2.05 6.37 0.18
N ASP A 229 -2.86 7.32 -0.30
CA ASP A 229 -3.34 8.41 0.54
C ASP A 229 -4.84 8.28 0.86
N PRO A 230 -5.22 8.14 2.14
CA PRO A 230 -6.62 8.17 2.55
C PRO A 230 -7.38 9.44 2.11
N CYS A 231 -6.68 10.56 1.91
CA CYS A 231 -7.30 11.81 1.47
C CYS A 231 -7.87 11.72 0.05
N ILE A 232 -7.53 10.68 -0.74
CA ILE A 232 -8.15 10.49 -2.05
C ILE A 232 -9.68 10.32 -1.93
N GLU A 233 -10.16 9.74 -0.83
CA GLU A 233 -11.59 9.53 -0.57
C GLU A 233 -12.39 10.85 -0.59
N THR A 234 -11.75 11.96 -0.21
CA THR A 234 -12.36 13.29 -0.28
C THR A 234 -12.68 13.69 -1.71
N TYR A 235 -11.77 13.42 -2.64
CA TYR A 235 -11.99 13.70 -4.05
C TYR A 235 -13.02 12.75 -4.67
N LEU A 236 -12.99 11.47 -4.29
CA LEU A 236 -13.84 10.43 -4.87
C LEU A 236 -15.29 10.49 -4.40
N PHE A 237 -15.50 10.78 -3.11
CA PHE A 237 -16.80 10.63 -2.45
C PHE A 237 -17.33 11.92 -1.82
N GLY A 238 -16.54 13.00 -1.85
CA GLY A 238 -16.92 14.28 -1.25
C GLY A 238 -17.00 14.25 0.28
N VAL A 239 -16.23 13.35 0.91
CA VAL A 239 -16.21 13.18 2.37
C VAL A 239 -14.98 13.90 2.92
N SER A 240 -15.19 14.87 3.81
CA SER A 240 -14.07 15.50 4.52
C SER A 240 -13.46 14.53 5.53
N PRO A 241 -12.12 14.42 5.61
CA PRO A 241 -11.46 13.59 6.61
C PRO A 241 -11.56 14.21 8.02
N ASN A 242 -11.85 15.51 8.10
CA ASN A 242 -12.20 16.20 9.33
C ASN A 242 -13.73 16.33 9.42
N PRO A 243 -14.41 15.71 10.41
CA PRO A 243 -15.87 15.81 10.56
C PRO A 243 -16.37 17.24 10.86
N HIS A 244 -15.46 18.17 11.21
CA HIS A 244 -15.78 19.58 11.44
C HIS A 244 -15.65 20.48 10.21
N ASN A 245 -15.09 19.97 9.10
CA ASN A 245 -15.00 20.73 7.86
C ASN A 245 -16.25 20.49 7.00
N ASN A 246 -16.68 21.53 6.28
CA ASN A 246 -17.76 21.42 5.31
C ASN A 246 -17.45 20.32 4.28
N ALA A 247 -18.48 19.58 3.87
CA ALA A 247 -18.37 18.58 2.81
C ALA A 247 -17.74 19.22 1.56
N ILE A 248 -16.65 18.64 1.09
CA ILE A 248 -16.00 19.04 -0.16
C ILE A 248 -16.76 18.33 -1.29
N PRO A 249 -17.23 19.02 -2.34
CA PRO A 249 -17.89 18.34 -3.45
C PRO A 249 -16.95 17.32 -4.10
N LYS A 250 -17.51 16.16 -4.49
CA LYS A 250 -16.82 15.17 -5.32
C LYS A 250 -16.18 15.85 -6.55
N ASN A 251 -14.93 15.50 -6.84
CA ASN A 251 -14.22 16.04 -8.00
C ASN A 251 -14.34 15.09 -9.19
N GLU A 252 -15.28 15.38 -10.09
CA GLU A 252 -15.54 14.54 -11.27
C GLU A 252 -14.34 14.44 -12.23
N LYS A 253 -13.45 15.45 -12.28
CA LYS A 253 -12.22 15.37 -13.10
C LYS A 253 -11.22 14.40 -12.52
N VAL A 254 -11.02 14.41 -11.20
CA VAL A 254 -10.15 13.43 -10.52
C VAL A 254 -10.74 12.03 -10.69
N VAL A 255 -12.05 11.86 -10.51
CA VAL A 255 -12.71 10.56 -10.70
C VAL A 255 -12.55 10.04 -12.13
N ALA A 256 -12.66 10.91 -13.14
CA ALA A 256 -12.42 10.53 -14.53
C ALA A 256 -10.95 10.14 -14.78
N LYS A 257 -9.98 10.84 -14.16
CA LYS A 257 -8.56 10.49 -14.23
C LYS A 257 -8.27 9.13 -13.59
N ILE A 258 -8.88 8.83 -12.44
CA ILE A 258 -8.75 7.54 -11.76
C ILE A 258 -9.30 6.41 -12.62
N LYS A 259 -10.48 6.58 -13.22
CA LYS A 259 -11.04 5.59 -14.16
C LYS A 259 -10.14 5.37 -15.38
N LEU A 260 -9.58 6.45 -15.91
CA LEU A 260 -8.62 6.37 -17.00
C LEU A 260 -7.33 5.66 -16.55
N ALA A 261 -6.84 5.92 -15.35
CA ALA A 261 -5.68 5.23 -14.78
C ALA A 261 -5.94 3.72 -14.60
N GLU A 262 -7.13 3.31 -14.17
CA GLU A 262 -7.53 1.90 -14.12
C GLU A 262 -7.58 1.27 -15.52
N GLU A 263 -8.18 1.95 -16.51
CA GLU A 263 -8.32 1.48 -17.89
C GLU A 263 -6.97 1.10 -18.52
N TYR A 264 -5.92 1.91 -18.29
CA TYR A 264 -4.59 1.69 -18.87
C TYR A 264 -3.62 0.91 -17.96
N GLY A 265 -4.07 0.49 -16.76
CA GLY A 265 -3.28 -0.27 -15.79
C GLY A 265 -2.21 0.57 -15.08
N LEU A 266 -2.44 1.86 -14.87
CA LEU A 266 -1.60 2.69 -14.00
C LEU A 266 -1.85 2.39 -12.52
N ILE A 267 -3.10 2.13 -12.15
CA ILE A 267 -3.51 1.70 -10.82
C ILE A 267 -4.27 0.36 -10.91
N PRO A 268 -4.33 -0.44 -9.82
CA PRO A 268 -4.94 -1.76 -9.87
C PRO A 268 -6.43 -1.72 -10.27
N PRO A 269 -6.89 -2.68 -11.08
CA PRO A 269 -8.30 -2.74 -11.50
C PRO A 269 -9.23 -2.94 -10.30
N GLY A 270 -10.39 -2.27 -10.34
CA GLY A 270 -11.39 -2.33 -9.29
C GLY A 270 -11.09 -1.40 -8.12
N PHE A 271 -10.14 -0.47 -8.25
CA PHE A 271 -9.76 0.47 -7.20
C PHE A 271 -10.96 1.26 -6.65
N MET A 272 -11.87 1.72 -7.52
CA MET A 272 -13.06 2.46 -7.08
C MET A 272 -13.99 1.59 -6.22
N GLU A 273 -14.22 0.34 -6.62
CA GLU A 273 -15.05 -0.62 -5.87
C GLU A 273 -14.39 -1.00 -4.54
N TYR A 274 -13.08 -1.23 -4.54
CA TYR A 274 -12.31 -1.47 -3.33
C TYR A 274 -12.35 -0.26 -2.38
N SER A 275 -12.23 0.97 -2.88
CA SER A 275 -12.32 2.18 -2.06
C SER A 275 -13.68 2.30 -1.35
N GLU A 276 -14.76 1.90 -2.00
CA GLU A 276 -16.08 1.84 -1.36
C GLU A 276 -16.14 0.77 -0.26
N LEU A 277 -15.55 -0.40 -0.50
CA LEU A 277 -15.45 -1.49 0.48
C LEU A 277 -14.64 -1.07 1.71
N LYS A 278 -13.50 -0.40 1.51
CA LYS A 278 -12.63 0.12 2.57
C LYS A 278 -13.38 1.07 3.49
N ARG A 279 -14.24 1.94 2.92
CA ARG A 279 -15.11 2.85 3.69
C ARG A 279 -16.27 2.12 4.38
N LEU A 280 -16.78 1.05 3.78
CA LEU A 280 -17.89 0.27 4.33
C LEU A 280 -17.45 -0.58 5.52
N PHE A 281 -16.23 -1.12 5.51
CA PHE A 281 -15.74 -2.05 6.53
C PHE A 281 -15.80 -1.49 7.97
N PRO A 282 -15.28 -0.29 8.30
CA PRO A 282 -15.37 0.24 9.67
C PRO A 282 -16.81 0.41 10.16
N LYS A 283 -17.75 0.75 9.26
CA LYS A 283 -19.18 0.85 9.59
C LYS A 283 -19.79 -0.52 9.84
N ALA A 284 -19.44 -1.52 9.03
CA ALA A 284 -19.86 -2.90 9.19
C ALA A 284 -19.35 -3.48 10.52
N LEU A 285 -18.06 -3.28 10.81
CA LEU A 285 -17.44 -3.73 12.05
C LEU A 285 -18.08 -3.07 13.28
N GLY A 286 -18.22 -1.74 13.27
CA GLY A 286 -18.87 -1.03 14.37
C GLY A 286 -20.33 -1.44 14.58
N ALA A 287 -21.07 -1.82 13.53
CA ALA A 287 -22.43 -2.33 13.67
C ALA A 287 -22.47 -3.73 14.32
N VAL A 288 -21.50 -4.59 14.03
CA VAL A 288 -21.34 -5.91 14.66
C VAL A 288 -20.98 -5.78 16.14
N GLU A 289 -19.98 -4.95 16.45
CA GLU A 289 -19.48 -4.75 17.82
C GLU A 289 -20.54 -4.13 18.73
N ASN A 290 -21.36 -3.21 18.20
CA ASN A 290 -22.44 -2.58 18.96
C ASN A 290 -23.75 -3.40 18.96
N GLY A 291 -23.79 -4.55 18.29
CA GLY A 291 -24.99 -5.38 18.15
C GLY A 291 -26.14 -4.69 17.41
N SER A 292 -25.87 -3.62 16.65
CA SER A 292 -26.86 -2.67 16.13
C SER A 292 -27.24 -2.88 14.66
N GLY A 293 -26.68 -3.89 13.96
CA GLY A 293 -27.22 -4.29 12.67
C GLY A 293 -26.39 -5.31 11.90
N THR A 294 -27.03 -6.40 11.48
CA THR A 294 -26.43 -7.41 10.59
C THR A 294 -26.35 -6.96 9.13
N LYS A 295 -27.22 -6.02 8.71
CA LYS A 295 -27.37 -5.64 7.31
C LYS A 295 -26.12 -5.01 6.70
N THR A 296 -25.46 -4.07 7.38
CA THR A 296 -24.23 -3.43 6.88
C THR A 296 -23.08 -4.43 6.79
N ALA A 297 -23.03 -5.38 7.72
CA ALA A 297 -22.04 -6.46 7.71
C ALA A 297 -22.30 -7.46 6.57
N GLU A 298 -23.57 -7.85 6.35
CA GLU A 298 -23.98 -8.67 5.22
C GLU A 298 -23.69 -7.98 3.89
N GLU A 299 -23.97 -6.69 3.77
CA GLU A 299 -23.65 -5.88 2.59
C GLU A 299 -22.14 -5.88 2.32
N PHE A 300 -21.29 -5.69 3.34
CA PHE A 300 -19.85 -5.76 3.17
C PHE A 300 -19.41 -7.16 2.71
N LEU A 301 -19.91 -8.22 3.33
CA LEU A 301 -19.56 -9.60 2.98
C LEU A 301 -20.02 -9.96 1.56
N GLU A 302 -21.17 -9.48 1.11
CA GLU A 302 -21.66 -9.72 -0.24
C GLU A 302 -20.83 -8.96 -1.27
N LYS A 303 -20.65 -7.64 -1.08
CA LYS A 303 -19.90 -6.79 -2.02
C LYS A 303 -18.43 -7.17 -2.11
N SER A 304 -17.79 -7.50 -0.98
CA SER A 304 -16.39 -7.93 -0.97
C SER A 304 -16.21 -9.30 -1.63
N ARG A 305 -17.19 -10.21 -1.52
CA ARG A 305 -17.16 -11.48 -2.26
C ARG A 305 -17.29 -11.24 -3.76
N ALA A 306 -18.27 -10.45 -4.17
CA ALA A 306 -18.46 -10.10 -5.59
C ALA A 306 -17.22 -9.42 -6.18
N PHE A 307 -16.54 -8.56 -5.41
CA PHE A 307 -15.27 -7.97 -5.80
C PHE A 307 -14.18 -9.01 -6.03
N LEU A 308 -13.97 -9.92 -5.07
CA LEU A 308 -12.94 -10.96 -5.15
C LEU A 308 -13.21 -11.95 -6.30
N ASP A 309 -14.47 -12.25 -6.58
CA ASP A 309 -14.87 -13.10 -7.71
C ASP A 309 -14.63 -12.39 -9.05
N LYS A 310 -14.87 -11.08 -9.12
CA LYS A 310 -14.66 -10.26 -10.33
C LYS A 310 -13.19 -9.92 -10.59
N HIS A 311 -12.39 -9.75 -9.53
CA HIS A 311 -10.99 -9.34 -9.58
C HIS A 311 -10.08 -10.39 -8.91
N PRO A 312 -9.99 -11.62 -9.48
CA PRO A 312 -9.12 -12.65 -8.92
C PRO A 312 -7.67 -12.20 -8.94
N ASN A 313 -6.91 -12.52 -7.89
CA ASN A 313 -5.51 -12.11 -7.71
C ASN A 313 -5.29 -10.59 -7.66
N SER A 314 -6.31 -9.81 -7.28
CA SER A 314 -6.15 -8.38 -7.03
C SER A 314 -5.11 -8.14 -5.93
N VAL A 315 -4.36 -7.04 -6.02
CA VAL A 315 -3.45 -6.61 -4.95
C VAL A 315 -4.19 -6.33 -3.63
N TYR A 316 -5.51 -6.12 -3.68
CA TYR A 316 -6.36 -5.89 -2.51
C TYR A 316 -6.89 -7.19 -1.88
N GLU A 317 -6.62 -8.35 -2.48
CA GLU A 317 -7.20 -9.62 -2.05
C GLU A 317 -6.86 -9.94 -0.59
N CYS A 318 -5.59 -9.84 -0.20
CA CYS A 318 -5.15 -10.17 1.15
C CYS A 318 -5.90 -9.35 2.20
N GLU A 319 -5.95 -8.03 2.05
CA GLU A 319 -6.64 -7.13 2.98
C GLU A 319 -8.15 -7.41 3.04
N LEU A 320 -8.81 -7.57 1.89
CA LEU A 320 -10.24 -7.84 1.86
C LEU A 320 -10.58 -9.18 2.53
N ARG A 321 -9.78 -10.22 2.28
CA ARG A 321 -9.91 -11.53 2.94
C ARG A 321 -9.74 -11.42 4.46
N VAL A 322 -8.72 -10.70 4.92
CA VAL A 322 -8.51 -10.41 6.36
C VAL A 322 -9.71 -9.69 6.96
N ASN A 323 -10.20 -8.63 6.32
CA ASN A 323 -11.35 -7.86 6.81
C ASN A 323 -12.63 -8.70 6.87
N ARG A 324 -12.86 -9.58 5.88
CA ARG A 324 -13.97 -10.54 5.89
C ARG A 324 -13.86 -11.52 7.04
N GLY A 325 -12.68 -12.14 7.21
CA GLY A 325 -12.41 -13.07 8.32
C GLY A 325 -12.63 -12.41 9.67
N TYR A 326 -12.13 -11.18 9.85
CA TYR A 326 -12.27 -10.43 11.09
C TYR A 326 -13.74 -10.12 11.40
N LEU A 327 -14.51 -9.68 10.40
CA LEU A 327 -15.93 -9.40 10.59
C LEU A 327 -16.73 -10.66 10.99
N LEU A 328 -16.38 -11.82 10.44
CA LEU A 328 -17.00 -13.11 10.76
C LEU A 328 -16.59 -13.59 12.17
N GLU A 329 -15.31 -13.45 12.53
CA GLU A 329 -14.79 -13.72 13.87
C GLU A 329 -15.51 -12.84 14.90
N SER A 330 -15.57 -11.52 14.69
CA SER A 330 -16.27 -10.58 15.57
C SER A 330 -17.77 -10.88 15.69
N LYS A 331 -18.44 -11.26 14.58
CA LYS A 331 -19.85 -11.67 14.62
C LYS A 331 -20.04 -12.91 15.49
N THR A 332 -19.12 -13.86 15.42
CA THR A 332 -19.11 -15.08 16.24
C THR A 332 -18.92 -14.75 17.71
N VAL A 333 -17.91 -13.93 18.04
CA VAL A 333 -17.62 -13.52 19.42
C VAL A 333 -18.78 -12.71 20.02
N ALA A 334 -19.33 -11.74 19.29
CA ALA A 334 -20.47 -10.94 19.76
C ALA A 334 -21.70 -11.82 20.06
N GLN A 335 -21.99 -12.79 19.19
CA GLN A 335 -23.04 -13.76 19.41
C GLN A 335 -22.74 -14.67 20.61
N ALA A 336 -21.51 -15.17 20.75
CA ALA A 336 -21.10 -16.01 21.87
C ALA A 336 -21.18 -15.28 23.22
N CYS A 337 -20.76 -14.01 23.30
CA CYS A 337 -20.86 -13.19 24.51
C CYS A 337 -22.31 -12.91 24.93
N SER A 338 -23.18 -12.61 23.98
CA SER A 338 -24.62 -12.48 24.23
C SER A 338 -25.22 -13.81 24.70
N LYS A 339 -24.79 -14.93 24.09
CA LYS A 339 -25.25 -16.28 24.42
C LYS A 339 -24.74 -16.81 25.75
N ASN A 340 -23.50 -16.56 26.15
CA ASN A 340 -23.00 -16.97 27.47
C ASN A 340 -23.80 -16.30 28.59
N LYS A 341 -24.21 -15.03 28.41
CA LYS A 341 -25.16 -14.37 29.31
C LYS A 341 -26.55 -15.05 29.28
N GLN A 342 -27.01 -15.51 28.12
CA GLN A 342 -28.28 -16.24 27.98
C GLN A 342 -28.23 -17.67 28.52
N LEU A 343 -27.10 -18.37 28.42
CA LEU A 343 -26.84 -19.70 28.96
C LEU A 343 -26.73 -19.64 30.48
N GLU A 344 -26.00 -18.66 31.02
CA GLU A 344 -25.94 -18.40 32.45
C GLU A 344 -27.33 -18.06 33.00
N TRP A 345 -28.10 -17.24 32.28
CA TRP A 345 -29.50 -16.96 32.61
C TRP A 345 -30.38 -18.22 32.53
N ALA A 346 -30.26 -19.03 31.48
CA ALA A 346 -31.08 -20.24 31.28
C ALA A 346 -30.74 -21.33 32.31
N HIS A 347 -29.47 -21.45 32.71
CA HIS A 347 -29.03 -22.34 33.78
C HIS A 347 -29.60 -21.89 35.12
N LYS A 348 -29.45 -20.60 35.47
CA LYS A 348 -30.06 -20.01 36.68
C LYS A 348 -31.59 -20.17 36.68
N TYR A 349 -32.24 -19.96 35.53
CA TYR A 349 -33.69 -20.16 35.37
C TYR A 349 -34.08 -21.63 35.58
N ARG A 350 -33.38 -22.58 34.94
CA ARG A 350 -33.63 -24.02 35.10
C ARG A 350 -33.42 -24.49 36.54
N GLU A 351 -32.40 -23.99 37.22
CA GLU A 351 -32.17 -24.28 38.64
C GLU A 351 -33.28 -23.69 39.51
N SER A 352 -33.73 -22.46 39.23
CA SER A 352 -34.85 -21.84 39.96
C SER A 352 -36.18 -22.57 39.76
N VAL A 353 -36.40 -23.11 38.55
CA VAL A 353 -37.57 -23.91 38.16
C VAL A 353 -37.51 -25.31 38.79
N ARG A 354 -36.34 -25.93 38.95
CA ARG A 354 -36.21 -27.25 39.61
C ARG A 354 -36.32 -27.20 41.13
N GLY A 355 -36.00 -26.06 41.74
CA GLY A 355 -36.04 -25.88 43.19
C GLY A 355 -37.42 -25.50 43.76
N SER A 356 -38.42 -25.24 42.92
CA SER A 356 -39.74 -24.79 43.36
C SER A 356 -40.75 -25.96 43.46
N PRO A 357 -41.46 -26.14 44.59
CA PRO A 357 -42.41 -27.25 44.78
C PRO A 357 -43.65 -27.21 43.87
N SER A 358 -43.89 -26.07 43.19
CA SER A 358 -45.10 -25.81 42.40
C SER A 358 -44.89 -25.87 40.89
N THR A 359 -43.72 -26.31 40.43
CA THR A 359 -43.35 -26.19 39.02
C THR A 359 -43.95 -27.29 38.16
N THR A 360 -44.56 -26.88 37.05
CA THR A 360 -45.29 -27.77 36.15
C THR A 360 -44.35 -28.48 35.16
N LEU A 361 -44.78 -29.63 34.67
CA LEU A 361 -44.06 -30.39 33.63
C LEU A 361 -43.89 -29.57 32.33
N GLU A 362 -44.85 -28.69 32.04
CA GLU A 362 -44.84 -27.80 30.88
C GLU A 362 -43.71 -26.76 30.96
N GLU A 363 -43.50 -26.15 32.13
CA GLU A 363 -42.41 -25.20 32.38
C GLU A 363 -41.03 -25.86 32.22
N CYS A 364 -40.89 -27.11 32.65
CA CYS A 364 -39.66 -27.90 32.45
C CYS A 364 -39.40 -28.21 30.98
N ASN A 365 -40.44 -28.51 30.20
CA ASN A 365 -40.32 -28.78 28.77
C ASN A 365 -39.98 -27.51 27.97
N ASN A 366 -40.56 -26.36 28.33
CA ASN A 366 -40.24 -25.07 27.74
C ASN A 366 -38.78 -24.66 27.99
N ALA A 367 -38.26 -24.87 29.21
CA ALA A 367 -36.85 -24.64 29.51
C ALA A 367 -35.91 -25.54 28.68
N ARG A 368 -36.28 -26.81 28.49
CA ARG A 368 -35.50 -27.79 27.70
C ARG A 368 -35.52 -27.49 26.19
N ASN A 369 -36.63 -27.01 25.66
CA ASN A 369 -36.72 -26.57 24.27
C ASN A 369 -35.87 -25.32 24.02
N LYS A 370 -35.89 -24.36 24.95
CA LYS A 370 -35.04 -23.16 24.89
C LYS A 370 -33.55 -23.50 24.97
N GLU A 371 -33.17 -24.47 25.81
CA GLU A 371 -31.80 -25.03 25.86
C GLU A 371 -31.39 -25.66 24.52
N LYS A 372 -32.28 -26.46 23.89
CA LYS A 372 -32.03 -27.05 22.55
C LYS A 372 -31.90 -25.99 21.45
N GLU A 373 -32.69 -24.92 21.48
CA GLU A 373 -32.54 -23.80 20.55
C GLU A 373 -31.20 -23.10 20.71
N ILE A 374 -30.76 -22.86 21.94
CA ILE A 374 -29.43 -22.29 22.24
C ILE A 374 -28.31 -23.23 21.72
N LEU A 375 -28.44 -24.54 21.90
CA LEU A 375 -27.48 -25.54 21.38
C LEU A 375 -27.46 -25.59 19.84
N LYS A 376 -28.61 -25.46 19.17
CA LYS A 376 -28.68 -25.35 17.70
C LYS A 376 -28.01 -24.06 17.22
N GLN A 377 -28.19 -22.96 17.95
CA GLN A 377 -27.51 -21.70 17.68
C GLN A 377 -26.00 -21.74 17.96
N ASN A 378 -25.50 -22.70 18.74
CA ASN A 378 -24.06 -22.92 18.93
C ASN A 378 -23.40 -23.60 17.72
N ARG A 379 -24.13 -24.44 16.96
CA ARG A 379 -23.60 -24.98 15.68
C ARG A 379 -23.31 -23.87 14.67
N ASN A 380 -24.20 -22.90 14.55
CA ASN A 380 -24.02 -21.74 13.66
C ASN A 380 -22.80 -20.86 14.04
N LEU A 381 -22.27 -20.95 15.27
CA LEU A 381 -21.05 -20.23 15.66
C LEU A 381 -19.80 -20.89 15.08
N THR A 382 -19.77 -22.23 15.09
CA THR A 382 -18.69 -23.00 14.47
C THR A 382 -18.63 -22.72 12.97
N ASP A 383 -19.79 -22.63 12.29
CA ASP A 383 -19.85 -22.34 10.85
C ASP A 383 -19.21 -20.99 10.48
N HIS A 384 -19.48 -19.91 11.24
CA HIS A 384 -18.86 -18.60 10.96
C HIS A 384 -17.35 -18.60 11.23
N LEU A 385 -16.90 -19.34 12.25
CA LEU A 385 -15.48 -19.44 12.57
C LEU A 385 -14.73 -20.27 11.51
N ASP A 386 -15.35 -21.33 10.99
CA ASP A 386 -14.80 -22.10 9.87
C ASP A 386 -14.69 -21.26 8.58
N ILE A 387 -15.68 -20.40 8.31
CA ILE A 387 -15.59 -19.45 7.20
C ILE A 387 -14.49 -18.42 7.46
N ALA A 388 -14.33 -17.92 8.69
CA ALA A 388 -13.25 -16.99 9.02
C ALA A 388 -11.87 -17.64 8.80
N VAL A 389 -11.68 -18.89 9.25
CA VAL A 389 -10.48 -19.70 8.96
C VAL A 389 -10.22 -19.79 7.47
N PHE A 390 -11.24 -20.12 6.68
CA PHE A 390 -11.13 -20.17 5.22
C PHE A 390 -10.68 -18.84 4.61
N GLU A 391 -11.25 -17.72 5.04
CA GLU A 391 -10.86 -16.39 4.55
C GLU A 391 -9.41 -16.06 4.90
N TYR A 392 -8.96 -16.35 6.13
CA TYR A 392 -7.56 -16.12 6.52
C TYR A 392 -6.59 -17.02 5.75
N GLU A 393 -6.92 -18.30 5.54
CA GLU A 393 -6.10 -19.19 4.71
C GLU A 393 -6.00 -18.71 3.25
N LYS A 394 -7.09 -18.17 2.69
CA LYS A 394 -7.08 -17.53 1.37
C LYS A 394 -6.26 -16.24 1.36
N ALA A 395 -6.31 -15.42 2.41
CA ALA A 395 -5.45 -14.25 2.56
C ALA A 395 -3.96 -14.65 2.52
N LEU A 396 -3.58 -15.72 3.23
CA LEU A 396 -2.21 -16.24 3.21
C LEU A 396 -1.79 -16.73 1.82
N LYS A 397 -2.74 -17.08 0.93
CA LYS A 397 -2.47 -17.54 -0.44
C LYS A 397 -2.54 -16.43 -1.50
N ALA A 398 -2.94 -15.21 -1.14
CA ALA A 398 -3.10 -14.10 -2.08
C ALA A 398 -1.81 -13.81 -2.87
N GLY A 399 -1.93 -13.39 -4.13
CA GLY A 399 -0.78 -13.15 -5.01
C GLY A 399 0.17 -12.07 -4.47
N PHE A 400 -0.36 -11.04 -3.82
CA PHE A 400 0.39 -10.02 -3.08
C PHE A 400 -0.06 -9.97 -1.63
N LYS A 401 0.91 -9.78 -0.75
CA LYS A 401 0.76 -9.85 0.69
C LYS A 401 1.38 -8.60 1.30
N GLN A 402 0.56 -7.59 1.58
CA GLN A 402 1.01 -6.44 2.34
C GLN A 402 1.45 -6.90 3.74
N GLY A 403 2.58 -6.39 4.22
CA GLY A 403 3.24 -6.98 5.38
C GLY A 403 2.40 -6.99 6.66
N MET A 404 1.57 -5.96 6.87
CA MET A 404 0.67 -5.87 8.01
C MET A 404 -0.50 -6.85 7.88
N ASP A 405 -1.16 -6.91 6.72
CA ASP A 405 -2.34 -7.75 6.51
C ASP A 405 -2.00 -9.24 6.58
N TYR A 406 -0.85 -9.63 6.02
CA TYR A 406 -0.37 -11.00 6.12
C TYR A 406 -0.07 -11.41 7.56
N SER A 407 0.59 -10.54 8.34
CA SER A 407 0.83 -10.78 9.77
C SER A 407 -0.48 -10.87 10.56
N ASN A 408 -1.45 -10.01 10.24
CA ASN A 408 -2.78 -10.04 10.86
C ASN A 408 -3.52 -11.34 10.55
N ALA A 409 -3.43 -11.84 9.31
CA ALA A 409 -4.00 -13.13 8.92
C ALA A 409 -3.41 -14.29 9.73
N LEU A 410 -2.07 -14.34 9.91
CA LEU A 410 -1.42 -15.37 10.73
C LEU A 410 -1.91 -15.33 12.18
N CYS A 411 -1.88 -14.15 12.82
CA CYS A 411 -2.32 -13.98 14.20
C CYS A 411 -3.80 -14.36 14.38
N ALA A 412 -4.66 -13.98 13.43
CA ALA A 412 -6.08 -14.28 13.52
C ALA A 412 -6.37 -15.77 13.29
N LEU A 413 -5.68 -16.39 12.33
CA LEU A 413 -5.79 -17.82 12.06
C LEU A 413 -5.35 -18.66 13.28
N GLN A 414 -4.26 -18.26 13.96
CA GLN A 414 -3.85 -18.87 15.22
C GLN A 414 -4.99 -18.84 16.25
N ARG A 415 -5.57 -17.65 16.50
CA ARG A 415 -6.68 -17.50 17.46
C ARG A 415 -7.89 -18.36 17.09
N CYS A 416 -8.26 -18.42 15.81
CA CYS A 416 -9.35 -19.26 15.36
C CYS A 416 -9.10 -20.74 15.69
N TYR A 417 -7.88 -21.24 15.44
CA TYR A 417 -7.52 -22.62 15.78
C TYR A 417 -7.50 -22.89 17.29
N GLU A 418 -7.07 -21.93 18.10
CA GLU A 418 -7.17 -22.02 19.57
C GLU A 418 -8.63 -22.13 20.03
N ILE A 419 -9.53 -21.31 19.48
CA ILE A 419 -10.97 -21.35 19.80
C ILE A 419 -11.61 -22.67 19.35
N LEU A 420 -11.18 -23.22 18.22
CA LEU A 420 -11.64 -24.51 17.71
C LEU A 420 -11.03 -25.72 18.47
N GLY A 421 -10.04 -25.51 19.33
CA GLY A 421 -9.35 -26.56 20.07
C GLY A 421 -8.33 -27.35 19.23
N ASP A 422 -7.90 -26.83 18.07
CA ASP A 422 -6.84 -27.44 17.25
C ASP A 422 -5.46 -26.91 17.66
N GLU A 423 -4.98 -27.38 18.81
CA GLU A 423 -3.72 -26.92 19.42
C GLU A 423 -2.51 -27.12 18.49
N LYS A 424 -2.51 -28.20 17.69
CA LYS A 424 -1.42 -28.50 16.76
C LYS A 424 -1.33 -27.47 15.64
N LYS A 425 -2.47 -27.13 15.01
CA LYS A 425 -2.49 -26.08 13.98
C LYS A 425 -2.20 -24.71 14.57
N ALA A 426 -2.80 -24.37 15.71
CA ALA A 426 -2.52 -23.11 16.41
C ALA A 426 -1.01 -22.93 16.64
N LYS A 427 -0.34 -23.97 17.17
CA LYS A 427 1.11 -23.95 17.38
C LYS A 427 1.90 -23.77 16.09
N THR A 428 1.49 -24.45 15.01
CA THR A 428 2.17 -24.31 13.72
C THR A 428 2.05 -22.90 13.13
N ILE A 429 0.87 -22.27 13.26
CA ILE A 429 0.68 -20.88 12.83
C ILE A 429 1.47 -19.90 13.70
N GLN A 430 1.57 -20.15 15.01
CA GLN A 430 2.43 -19.39 15.91
C GLN A 430 3.90 -19.45 15.45
N ASP A 431 4.40 -20.65 15.14
CA ASP A 431 5.77 -20.83 14.65
C ASP A 431 5.99 -20.18 13.28
N ALA A 432 4.97 -20.21 12.40
CA ALA A 432 4.98 -19.47 11.15
C ALA A 432 5.05 -17.94 11.35
N THR A 433 4.43 -17.41 12.41
CA THR A 433 4.48 -16.00 12.79
C THR A 433 5.89 -15.60 13.24
N TYR A 434 6.56 -16.48 14.00
CA TYR A 434 7.97 -16.30 14.35
C TYR A 434 8.88 -16.37 13.11
N GLU A 435 8.63 -17.32 12.21
CA GLU A 435 9.36 -17.44 10.95
C GLU A 435 9.18 -16.19 10.06
N TYR A 436 7.97 -15.65 10.01
CA TYR A 436 7.68 -14.40 9.28
C TYR A 436 8.49 -13.24 9.86
N SER A 437 8.46 -13.07 11.18
CA SER A 437 9.24 -12.04 11.88
C SER A 437 10.75 -12.21 11.66
N ARG A 438 11.24 -13.44 11.66
CA ARG A 438 12.65 -13.76 11.37
C ARG A 438 13.03 -13.37 9.93
N ARG A 439 12.19 -13.69 8.94
CA ARG A 439 12.40 -13.32 7.54
C ARG A 439 12.34 -11.82 7.30
N VAL A 440 11.45 -11.10 8.00
CA VAL A 440 11.41 -9.63 7.99
C VAL A 440 12.72 -9.05 8.52
N ASN A 441 13.21 -9.55 9.66
CA ASN A 441 14.48 -9.09 10.24
C ASN A 441 15.70 -9.40 9.37
N ASN A 442 15.62 -10.45 8.54
CA ASN A 442 16.67 -10.85 7.59
C ASN A 442 16.45 -10.28 6.16
N SER A 443 15.39 -9.50 5.96
CA SER A 443 15.04 -8.89 4.69
C SER A 443 14.88 -9.84 3.51
N ASP A 444 14.17 -10.94 3.75
CA ASP A 444 13.76 -11.88 2.70
C ASP A 444 12.76 -11.23 1.74
N LEU A 445 13.22 -10.93 0.52
CA LEU A 445 12.45 -10.22 -0.52
C LEU A 445 11.24 -11.01 -1.03
N ARG A 446 11.20 -12.33 -0.76
CA ARG A 446 10.12 -13.20 -1.21
C ARG A 446 8.85 -13.04 -0.38
N LEU A 447 8.91 -12.40 0.79
CA LEU A 447 7.78 -12.29 1.72
C LEU A 447 6.51 -11.71 1.07
N PHE A 448 6.64 -10.70 0.21
CA PHE A 448 5.47 -10.06 -0.41
C PHE A 448 4.81 -10.93 -1.49
N ALA A 449 5.55 -11.89 -2.07
CA ALA A 449 5.05 -12.84 -3.05
C ALA A 449 4.56 -14.13 -2.37
N THR A 450 5.36 -14.73 -1.49
CA THR A 450 5.11 -16.07 -0.94
C THR A 450 4.88 -16.09 0.56
N GLY A 451 5.20 -15.02 1.29
CA GLY A 451 5.14 -15.00 2.75
C GLY A 451 6.01 -16.11 3.37
N VAL A 452 5.43 -16.84 4.31
CA VAL A 452 5.98 -18.07 4.91
C VAL A 452 5.21 -19.31 4.46
N ASN A 453 4.59 -19.27 3.28
CA ASN A 453 3.75 -20.38 2.82
C ASN A 453 4.54 -21.67 2.63
N ASP A 454 5.80 -21.60 2.21
CA ASP A 454 6.72 -22.74 2.15
C ASP A 454 6.89 -23.41 3.53
N TYR A 455 6.98 -22.62 4.59
CA TYR A 455 7.01 -23.14 5.96
C TYR A 455 5.67 -23.81 6.32
N LEU A 456 4.54 -23.15 6.04
CA LEU A 456 3.21 -23.68 6.35
C LEU A 456 2.89 -24.97 5.59
N GLU A 457 3.31 -25.07 4.33
CA GLU A 457 3.16 -26.26 3.47
C GLU A 457 4.00 -27.42 3.99
N SER A 458 5.28 -27.18 4.31
CA SER A 458 6.18 -28.22 4.83
C SER A 458 5.74 -28.78 6.20
N ASN A 459 4.95 -28.01 6.96
CA ASN A 459 4.40 -28.42 8.25
C ASN A 459 2.92 -28.84 8.18
N GLY A 460 2.35 -29.02 6.98
CA GLY A 460 1.00 -29.54 6.77
C GLY A 460 -0.14 -28.67 7.30
N SER A 461 0.08 -27.36 7.43
CA SER A 461 -0.90 -26.39 7.96
C SER A 461 -1.56 -25.53 6.89
N LEU A 462 -1.10 -25.63 5.64
CA LEU A 462 -1.77 -25.06 4.48
C LEU A 462 -2.08 -26.23 3.53
N ASP A 463 -3.34 -26.66 3.44
CA ASP A 463 -3.72 -27.67 2.46
C ASP A 463 -3.49 -27.13 1.05
N THR A 464 -2.69 -27.83 0.25
CA THR A 464 -2.42 -27.47 -1.16
C THR A 464 -3.61 -27.75 -2.08
N HIS A 465 -4.64 -28.43 -1.59
CA HIS A 465 -5.81 -28.82 -2.36
C HIS A 465 -7.01 -27.88 -2.16
N GLU A 466 -7.54 -27.37 -3.27
CA GLU A 466 -8.78 -26.58 -3.38
C GLU A 466 -10.07 -27.33 -2.98
N SER A 467 -9.97 -28.48 -2.30
CA SER A 467 -11.07 -29.42 -2.09
C SER A 467 -12.09 -29.03 -1.01
N ARG A 468 -12.02 -27.81 -0.46
CA ARG A 468 -13.13 -27.22 0.32
C ARG A 468 -13.89 -26.23 -0.56
N GLN A 469 -14.60 -26.73 -1.57
CA GLN A 469 -15.79 -26.02 -2.04
C GLN A 469 -16.83 -26.14 -0.92
N ILE A 470 -16.85 -25.13 -0.04
CA ILE A 470 -17.92 -24.99 0.92
C ILE A 470 -19.15 -24.52 0.12
N ASP A 471 -19.99 -25.47 -0.28
CA ASP A 471 -21.32 -25.22 -0.85
C ASP A 471 -22.23 -24.61 0.23
N PHE A 472 -22.02 -23.35 0.57
CA PHE A 472 -22.90 -22.58 1.45
C PHE A 472 -23.29 -21.27 0.79
N ILE A 473 -24.30 -21.34 -0.08
CA ILE A 473 -25.44 -20.40 -0.02
C ILE A 473 -26.69 -21.22 -0.36
N GLY A 474 -27.54 -21.40 0.64
CA GLY A 474 -28.88 -21.92 0.47
C GLY A 474 -29.68 -21.01 -0.45
N GLY A 475 -29.90 -21.47 -1.68
CA GLY A 475 -31.07 -21.07 -2.44
C GLY A 475 -32.30 -21.62 -1.74
N ASN A 476 -33.03 -20.77 -1.02
CA ASN A 476 -34.44 -21.04 -0.75
C ASN A 476 -35.16 -21.02 -2.10
N LYS A 477 -35.53 -22.22 -2.58
CA LYS A 477 -36.70 -22.40 -3.44
C LYS A 477 -37.93 -22.59 -2.56
#